data_AF-A0A7C3PY30-F1
#
_entry.id   AF-A0A7C3PY30-F1
#
_cell.length_a   1.000
_cell.length_b   1.000
_cell.length_c   1.000
_cell.angle_alpha   90.00
_cell.angle_beta   90.00
_cell.angle_gamma   90.00
#
_symmetry.space_group_name_H-M   'P 1'
#
loop_
_entity.id
_entity.type
_entity.pdbx_description
1 polymer ?
#
loop_
_entity_poly.entity_id
_entity_poly.type
_entity_poly.pdbx_seq_one_letter_code
_entity_poly.pdbx_strand_id
1 'polypeptide(L)'
;MSVPTRLEMLREMHQKDPRDGFVAYGLAMELAKSPVTQDEAVRKFRELLENVPDYLPAYLQLGMLLVRRGEEASAKEVYRQGIALAARQGDRHTQGELEGALSIL
;
A
#
# COMPACT_ATOMS: atom_id res chain seq x y z
N MET A 1 -3.70 -7.30 -32.37
CA MET A 1 -3.04 -6.60 -31.25
C MET A 1 -3.51 -7.25 -29.96
N SER A 2 -2.62 -7.53 -29.00
CA SER A 2 -3.01 -8.04 -27.69
C SER A 2 -3.62 -6.91 -26.87
N VAL A 3 -4.65 -7.22 -26.07
CA VAL A 3 -5.16 -6.30 -25.05
C VAL A 3 -4.06 -6.13 -23.99
N PRO A 4 -3.71 -4.89 -23.58
CA PRO A 4 -2.72 -4.66 -22.55
C PRO A 4 -3.21 -5.25 -21.21
N THR A 5 -2.27 -5.79 -20.45
CA THR A 5 -2.53 -6.28 -19.09
C THR A 5 -2.85 -5.11 -18.17
N ARG A 6 -3.52 -5.41 -17.04
CA ARG A 6 -3.80 -4.41 -16.00
C ARG A 6 -2.52 -3.75 -15.49
N LEU A 7 -1.42 -4.51 -15.35
CA LEU A 7 -0.14 -3.97 -14.92
C LEU A 7 0.44 -2.98 -15.94
N GLU A 8 0.38 -3.30 -17.24
CA GLU A 8 0.84 -2.39 -18.29
C GLU A 8 0.02 -1.11 -18.33
N MET A 9 -1.31 -1.21 -18.24
CA MET A 9 -2.19 -0.04 -18.18
C MET A 9 -1.88 0.85 -16.96
N LEU A 10 -1.72 0.25 -15.77
CA LEU A 10 -1.41 1.01 -14.56
C LEU A 10 -0.03 1.66 -14.61
N ARG A 11 0.96 1.00 -15.21
CA ARG A 11 2.28 1.60 -15.44
C ARG A 11 2.21 2.81 -16.37
N GLU A 12 1.47 2.69 -17.48
CA GLU A 12 1.29 3.82 -18.41
C GLU A 12 0.57 4.99 -17.74
N MET A 13 -0.50 4.72 -16.97
CA MET A 13 -1.23 5.74 -16.23
C MET A 13 -0.33 6.42 -15.19
N HIS A 14 0.45 5.65 -14.45
CA HIS A 14 1.36 6.18 -13.43
C HIS A 14 2.51 7.00 -14.04
N GLN A 15 2.96 6.66 -15.25
CA GLN A 15 3.95 7.50 -15.95
C GLN A 15 3.38 8.86 -16.36
N LYS A 16 2.09 8.92 -16.71
CA LYS A 16 1.42 10.18 -17.09
C LYS A 16 1.16 11.06 -15.86
N ASP A 17 0.77 10.45 -14.75
CA ASP A 17 0.61 11.14 -13.46
C ASP A 17 1.16 10.30 -12.30
N PRO A 18 2.43 10.52 -11.91
CA PRO A 18 3.03 9.80 -10.78
C PRO A 18 2.43 10.14 -9.42
N ARG A 19 1.69 11.25 -9.30
CA ARG A 19 1.12 11.73 -8.03
C ARG A 19 -0.34 11.33 -7.83
N ASP A 20 -0.96 10.72 -8.84
CA ASP A 20 -2.28 10.12 -8.69
C ASP A 20 -2.18 8.94 -7.71
N GLY A 21 -2.61 9.18 -6.46
CA GLY A 21 -2.58 8.20 -5.39
C GLY A 21 -3.42 6.96 -5.69
N PHE A 22 -4.52 7.10 -6.44
CA PHE A 22 -5.36 5.97 -6.82
C PHE A 22 -4.65 5.07 -7.82
N VAL A 23 -3.99 5.65 -8.83
CA VAL A 23 -3.22 4.90 -9.82
C VAL A 23 -1.99 4.26 -9.19
N ALA A 24 -1.25 5.01 -8.36
CA ALA A 24 -0.08 4.50 -7.63
C ALA A 24 -0.46 3.34 -6.69
N TYR A 25 -1.57 3.46 -5.96
CA TYR A 25 -2.12 2.39 -5.13
C TYR A 25 -2.53 1.18 -5.98
N GLY A 26 -3.23 1.41 -7.10
CA GLY A 26 -3.63 0.36 -8.01
C GLY A 26 -2.44 -0.42 -8.57
N LEU A 27 -1.37 0.29 -8.95
CA LEU A 27 -0.12 -0.31 -9.43
C LEU A 27 0.55 -1.16 -8.34
N ALA A 28 0.69 -0.62 -7.12
CA ALA A 28 1.27 -1.35 -5.99
C ALA A 28 0.46 -2.62 -5.67
N MET A 29 -0.87 -2.53 -5.68
CA MET A 29 -1.76 -3.68 -5.50
C MET A 29 -1.61 -4.72 -6.60
N GLU A 30 -1.46 -4.32 -7.85
CA GLU A 30 -1.28 -5.24 -8.97
C GLU A 30 0.06 -5.98 -8.86
N LEU A 31 1.14 -5.27 -8.51
CA LEU A 31 2.46 -5.84 -8.26
C LEU A 31 2.46 -6.79 -7.05
N ALA A 32 1.66 -6.51 -6.02
CA ALA A 32 1.60 -7.33 -4.79
C ALA A 32 1.02 -8.75 -5.02
N LYS A 33 0.37 -9.01 -6.16
CA LYS A 33 -0.27 -10.29 -6.47
C LYS A 33 0.71 -11.42 -6.77
N SER A 34 1.94 -11.10 -7.19
CA SER A 34 2.95 -12.10 -7.56
C SER A 34 4.17 -12.00 -6.65
N PRO A 35 4.69 -13.12 -6.10
CA PRO A 35 5.92 -13.14 -5.32
C PRO A 35 7.11 -12.50 -6.04
N VAL A 36 7.18 -12.64 -7.37
CA VAL A 36 8.26 -12.08 -8.20
C VAL A 36 8.30 -10.55 -8.16
N THR A 37 7.14 -9.90 -7.98
CA THR A 37 7.00 -8.44 -8.02
C THR A 37 6.73 -7.82 -6.64
N GLN A 38 6.79 -8.60 -5.55
CA GLN A 38 6.50 -8.11 -4.21
C GLN A 38 7.47 -7.02 -3.73
N ASP A 39 8.75 -7.10 -4.11
CA ASP A 39 9.73 -6.06 -3.77
C ASP A 39 9.42 -4.73 -4.48
N GLU A 40 8.94 -4.80 -5.73
CA GLU A 40 8.46 -3.62 -6.46
C GLU A 40 7.19 -3.06 -5.82
N ALA A 41 6.26 -3.93 -5.39
CA ALA A 41 5.05 -3.51 -4.70
C ALA A 41 5.35 -2.76 -3.40
N VAL A 42 6.26 -3.26 -2.56
CA VAL A 42 6.67 -2.56 -1.32
C VAL A 42 7.26 -1.20 -1.63
N ARG A 43 8.15 -1.10 -2.63
CA ARG A 43 8.71 0.19 -3.06
C ARG A 43 7.62 1.14 -3.51
N LYS A 44 6.65 0.68 -4.32
CA LYS A 44 5.56 1.51 -4.81
C LYS A 44 4.59 1.96 -3.72
N PHE A 45 4.32 1.14 -2.71
CA PHE A 45 3.57 1.57 -1.54
C PHE A 45 4.31 2.63 -0.72
N ARG A 46 5.62 2.48 -0.52
CA ARG A 46 6.44 3.49 0.18
C ARG A 46 6.47 4.80 -0.58
N GLU A 47 6.74 4.77 -1.89
CA GLU A 47 6.69 5.96 -2.76
C GLU A 47 5.30 6.62 -2.73
N LEU A 48 4.22 5.84 -2.72
CA LEU A 48 2.86 6.38 -2.57
C LEU A 48 2.71 7.13 -1.24
N LEU A 49 3.13 6.54 -0.13
CA LEU A 49 3.00 7.15 1.19
C LEU A 49 3.94 8.35 1.40
N GLU A 50 5.06 8.40 0.68
CA GLU A 50 5.93 9.59 0.65
C GLU A 50 5.28 10.76 -0.10
N ASN A 51 4.58 10.49 -1.21
CA ASN A 51 3.95 11.51 -2.04
C ASN A 51 2.54 11.91 -1.56
N VAL A 52 1.79 10.96 -1.02
CA VAL A 52 0.40 11.09 -0.57
C VAL A 52 0.27 10.45 0.81
N PRO A 53 0.83 11.07 1.86
CA PRO A 53 0.87 10.49 3.20
C PRO A 53 -0.51 10.26 3.82
N ASP A 54 -1.55 10.94 3.32
CA ASP A 54 -2.91 10.79 3.81
C ASP A 54 -3.69 9.65 3.12
N TYR A 55 -3.05 8.88 2.23
CA TYR A 55 -3.67 7.75 1.54
C TYR A 55 -3.79 6.52 2.47
N LEU A 56 -4.75 6.59 3.39
CA LEU A 56 -4.92 5.64 4.49
C LEU A 56 -4.95 4.14 4.07
N PRO A 57 -5.62 3.73 2.97
CA PRO A 57 -5.65 2.32 2.56
C PRO A 57 -4.27 1.71 2.29
N ALA A 58 -3.28 2.53 1.91
CA ALA A 58 -1.93 2.05 1.61
C ALA A 58 -1.21 1.52 2.86
N TYR A 59 -1.48 2.07 4.06
CA TYR A 59 -0.87 1.59 5.30
C TYR A 59 -1.28 0.15 5.63
N LEU A 60 -2.57 -0.17 5.51
CA LEU A 60 -3.07 -1.53 5.76
C LEU A 60 -2.46 -2.53 4.77
N GLN A 61 -2.48 -2.21 3.48
CA GLN A 61 -1.96 -3.11 2.44
C GLN A 61 -0.45 -3.30 2.51
N LEU A 62 0.31 -2.22 2.75
CA LEU A 62 1.75 -2.30 2.91
C LEU A 62 2.14 -3.14 4.12
N GLY A 63 1.49 -2.91 5.27
CA GLY A 63 1.75 -3.71 6.47
C GLY A 63 1.47 -5.20 6.24
N MET A 64 0.33 -5.53 5.61
CA MET A 64 0.01 -6.94 5.29
C MET A 64 1.02 -7.56 4.33
N LEU A 65 1.50 -6.81 3.35
CA LEU A 65 2.54 -7.26 2.42
C LEU A 65 3.88 -7.50 3.13
N LEU A 66 4.26 -6.63 4.06
CA LEU A 66 5.48 -6.77 4.85
C LEU A 66 5.42 -8.01 5.77
N VAL A 67 4.27 -8.28 6.40
CA VAL A 67 4.04 -9.51 7.17
C VAL A 67 4.23 -10.75 6.30
N ARG A 68 3.63 -10.77 5.09
CA ARG A 68 3.82 -11.89 4.15
C ARG A 68 5.26 -12.10 3.72
N ARG A 69 6.08 -11.04 3.73
CA ARG A 69 7.52 -11.09 3.43
C ARG A 69 8.39 -11.41 4.67
N GLY A 70 7.79 -11.64 5.84
CA GLY A 70 8.51 -11.87 7.10
C GLY A 70 9.16 -10.61 7.69
N GLU A 71 8.84 -9.43 7.17
CA GLU A 71 9.37 -8.13 7.60
C GLU A 71 8.51 -7.51 8.72
N GLU A 72 8.28 -8.27 9.77
CA GLU A 72 7.30 -7.95 10.83
C GLU A 72 7.59 -6.61 11.54
N ALA A 73 8.86 -6.31 11.83
CA ALA A 73 9.25 -5.05 12.45
C ALA A 73 8.85 -3.84 11.59
N SER A 74 9.02 -3.94 10.27
CA SER A 74 8.59 -2.90 9.34
C SER A 74 7.06 -2.80 9.26
N ALA A 75 6.36 -3.94 9.30
CA ALA A 75 4.89 -3.95 9.31
C ALA A 75 4.32 -3.25 10.55
N LYS A 76 4.90 -3.52 11.74
CA LYS A 76 4.52 -2.88 13.01
C LYS A 76 4.62 -1.35 12.92
N GLU A 77 5.68 -0.84 12.31
CA GLU A 77 5.86 0.60 12.13
C GLU A 77 4.82 1.19 11.18
N VAL A 78 4.60 0.55 10.02
CA VAL A 78 3.60 1.00 9.05
C VAL A 78 2.20 1.01 9.65
N TYR A 79 1.82 -0.02 10.41
CA TYR A 79 0.50 -0.05 11.07
C TYR A 79 0.35 1.07 12.10
N ARG A 80 1.37 1.35 12.92
CA ARG A 80 1.31 2.48 13.87
C ARG A 80 1.11 3.82 13.18
N GLN A 81 1.78 4.05 12.06
CA GLN A 81 1.60 5.26 11.26
C GLN A 81 0.17 5.35 10.70
N GLY A 82 -0.35 4.25 10.16
CA GLY A 82 -1.73 4.18 9.69
C GLY A 82 -2.75 4.44 10.80
N ILE A 83 -2.55 3.88 12.00
CA ILE A 83 -3.44 4.07 13.16
C ILE A 83 -3.48 5.55 13.55
N ALA A 84 -2.31 6.20 13.62
CA ALA A 84 -2.23 7.62 13.91
C ALA A 84 -2.95 8.48 12.86
N LEU A 85 -2.81 8.12 11.58
CA LEU A 85 -3.51 8.80 10.49
C LEU A 85 -5.03 8.59 10.57
N ALA A 86 -5.50 7.35 10.75
CA ALA A 86 -6.91 7.02 10.87
C ALA A 86 -7.56 7.77 12.04
N ALA A 87 -6.89 7.80 13.20
CA ALA A 87 -7.33 8.57 14.36
C ALA A 87 -7.45 10.07 14.04
N ARG A 88 -6.47 10.64 13.32
CA ARG A 88 -6.50 12.05 12.88
C ARG A 88 -7.63 12.34 11.89
N GLN A 89 -7.95 11.39 11.01
CA GLN A 89 -9.04 11.50 10.04
C GLN A 89 -10.42 11.19 10.66
N GLY A 90 -10.46 10.64 11.88
CA GLY A 90 -11.69 10.18 12.51
C GLY A 90 -12.23 8.86 11.93
N ASP A 91 -11.44 8.15 11.15
CA ASP A 91 -11.81 6.87 10.54
C ASP A 91 -11.63 5.72 11.53
N ARG A 92 -12.63 5.54 12.39
CA ARG A 92 -12.64 4.47 13.41
C ARG A 92 -12.65 3.07 12.82
N HIS A 93 -13.18 2.90 11.61
CA HIS A 93 -13.27 1.59 10.99
C HIS A 93 -11.88 1.11 10.59
N THR A 94 -11.17 1.90 9.78
CA THR A 94 -9.81 1.56 9.36
C THR A 94 -8.83 1.59 10.52
N GLN A 95 -9.04 2.46 11.52
CA GLN A 95 -8.25 2.42 12.76
C GLN A 95 -8.34 1.03 13.41
N GLY A 96 -9.55 0.48 13.57
CA GLY A 96 -9.76 -0.85 14.16
C GLY A 96 -9.16 -1.99 13.33
N GLU A 97 -9.22 -1.90 11.99
CA GLU A 97 -8.57 -2.88 11.11
C GLU A 97 -7.04 -2.90 11.31
N LEU A 98 -6.43 -1.71 11.39
CA LEU A 98 -4.99 -1.57 11.60
C LEU A 98 -4.56 -2.02 13.01
N GLU A 99 -5.34 -1.67 14.04
CA GLU A 99 -5.10 -2.13 15.41
C GLU A 99 -5.21 -3.65 15.52
N GLY A 100 -6.23 -4.24 14.89
CA GLY A 100 -6.39 -5.69 14.82
C GLY A 100 -5.20 -6.35 14.13
N ALA A 101 -4.79 -5.84 12.97
CA ALA A 101 -3.64 -6.34 12.22
C ALA A 101 -2.31 -6.19 12.99
N LEU A 102 -2.15 -5.13 13.78
CA LEU A 102 -0.99 -4.93 14.64
C LEU A 102 -0.98 -5.88 15.85
N SER A 103 -2.14 -6.18 16.42
CA SER A 103 -2.25 -7.00 17.64
C SER A 103 -1.83 -8.47 17.48
N ILE A 104 -1.83 -8.96 16.23
CA ILE A 104 -1.48 -10.33 15.89
C ILE A 104 0.00 -10.51 15.48
N LEU A 105 0.80 -9.45 15.55
CA LEU A 105 2.24 -9.44 15.31
C LEU A 105 3.03 -9.26 16.62
#